data_AF-A0A091CS23-F1
#
_entry.id   AF-A0A091CS23-F1
#
_cell.length_a   1.000
_cell.length_b   1.000
_cell.length_c   1.000
_cell.angle_alpha   90.00
_cell.angle_beta   90.00
_cell.angle_gamma   90.00
#
_symmetry.space_group_name_H-M   'P 1'
#
loop_
_entity.id
_entity.type
_entity.pdbx_description
1 polymer ?
#
loop_
_entity_poly.entity_id
_entity_poly.type
_entity_poly.pdbx_seq_one_letter_code
_entity_poly.pdbx_strand_id
1 'polypeptide(L)'
;CHWPCKCPHQKPSCPPGVSLVRDGCGCCKVCAKQSGDICNEASLCDPHKGLYCDYSADRPRYETGVCAYPIAVGCEINRVHYHNGQVFQPHPLFSCLCVSGVIGCTPLFRPKLAGSHCSGATDGKKSDRSNCGLRQSQQQLSTSYKTMPGAQK
;
A
#
# COMPACT_ATOMS: atom_id res chain seq x y z
N CYS A 1 -0.90 26.77 22.68
CA CYS A 1 -0.75 25.90 23.86
C CYS A 1 -0.46 26.76 25.09
N HIS A 2 -0.97 26.39 26.27
CA HIS A 2 -0.75 27.13 27.52
C HIS A 2 -0.04 26.26 28.55
N TRP A 3 0.91 26.86 29.27
CA TRP A 3 1.63 26.24 30.38
C TRP A 3 1.46 27.09 31.64
N PRO A 4 1.18 26.50 32.82
CA PRO A 4 0.96 25.07 33.06
C PRO A 4 -0.31 24.51 32.38
N CYS A 5 -0.26 23.25 31.94
CA CYS A 5 -1.40 22.60 31.29
C CYS A 5 -2.62 22.57 32.24
N LYS A 6 -3.80 22.91 31.73
CA LYS A 6 -5.07 22.81 32.45
C LYS A 6 -5.87 21.62 31.94
N CYS A 7 -5.50 20.41 32.39
CA CYS A 7 -6.16 19.18 31.97
C CYS A 7 -7.36 18.81 32.87
N PRO A 8 -8.39 18.14 32.32
CA PRO A 8 -9.43 17.54 33.14
C PRO A 8 -8.81 16.56 34.15
N HIS A 9 -9.29 16.61 35.40
CA HIS A 9 -8.82 15.70 36.45
C HIS A 9 -9.14 14.24 36.14
N GLN A 10 -10.29 14.00 35.52
CA GLN A 10 -10.71 12.66 35.12
C GLN A 10 -10.28 12.38 33.68
N LYS A 11 -9.76 11.17 33.46
CA LYS A 11 -9.45 10.67 32.11
C LYS A 11 -10.73 10.58 31.29
N PRO A 12 -10.80 11.16 30.08
CA PRO A 12 -12.00 11.08 29.29
C PRO A 12 -12.28 9.65 28.84
N SER A 13 -13.56 9.31 28.78
CA SER A 13 -14.04 8.06 28.21
C SER A 13 -14.43 8.30 26.75
N CYS A 14 -13.70 7.68 25.83
CA CYS A 14 -13.97 7.81 24.40
C CYS A 14 -14.98 6.77 23.93
N PRO A 15 -15.79 7.08 22.89
CA PRO A 15 -16.68 6.10 22.28
C PRO A 15 -15.92 4.87 21.77
N PRO A 16 -16.60 3.72 21.61
CA PRO A 16 -15.99 2.52 21.03
C PRO A 16 -15.37 2.81 19.66
N GLY A 17 -14.13 2.35 19.48
CA GLY A 17 -13.38 2.57 18.24
C GLY A 17 -12.80 3.98 18.07
N VAL A 18 -12.90 4.88 19.05
CA VAL A 18 -12.21 6.17 19.06
C VAL A 18 -10.98 6.09 19.95
N SER A 19 -9.81 6.43 19.41
CA SER A 19 -8.57 6.40 20.18
C SER A 19 -8.52 7.49 21.24
N LEU A 20 -8.00 7.14 22.41
CA LEU A 20 -7.57 8.11 23.40
C LEU A 20 -6.12 8.51 23.14
N VAL A 21 -5.89 9.79 22.81
CA VAL A 21 -4.58 10.34 22.43
C VAL A 21 -4.21 11.52 23.33
N ARG A 22 -2.98 12.03 23.19
CA ARG A 22 -2.64 13.35 23.75
C ARG A 22 -3.03 14.44 22.75
N ASP A 23 -3.44 15.60 23.26
CA ASP A 23 -3.61 16.80 22.43
C ASP A 23 -2.31 17.18 21.70
N GLY A 24 -2.41 18.05 20.69
CA GLY A 24 -1.25 18.51 19.94
C GLY A 24 -0.26 19.36 20.75
N CYS A 25 -0.66 19.79 21.95
CA CYS A 25 0.25 20.41 22.91
C CYS A 25 1.07 19.39 23.73
N GLY A 26 0.75 18.10 23.63
CA GLY A 26 1.38 17.02 24.40
C GLY A 26 0.98 16.98 25.88
N CYS A 27 -0.05 17.73 26.27
CA CYS A 27 -0.48 17.96 27.64
C CYS A 27 -1.56 16.94 28.05
N CYS A 28 -2.76 17.10 27.51
CA CYS A 28 -3.96 16.48 28.04
C CYS A 28 -4.36 15.25 27.23
N LYS A 29 -4.94 14.24 27.89
CA LYS A 29 -5.57 13.12 27.18
C LYS A 29 -6.92 13.57 26.65
N VAL A 30 -7.15 13.34 25.37
CA VAL A 30 -8.37 13.71 24.64
C VAL A 30 -8.80 12.57 23.73
N CYS A 31 -10.08 12.55 23.36
CA CYS A 31 -10.55 11.64 22.33
C CYS A 31 -10.14 12.17 20.96
N ALA A 32 -9.56 11.31 20.15
CA ALA A 32 -9.08 11.69 18.83
C ALA A 32 -10.24 11.99 17.88
N LYS A 33 -10.06 13.01 17.04
CA LYS A 33 -11.00 13.37 15.98
C LYS A 33 -11.06 12.27 14.91
N GLN A 34 -12.25 11.97 14.44
CA GLN A 34 -12.54 10.91 13.47
C GLN A 34 -12.66 11.46 12.06
N SER A 35 -12.76 10.59 11.04
CA SER A 35 -12.84 11.01 9.64
C SER A 35 -13.99 11.99 9.41
N GLY A 36 -13.72 13.15 8.82
CA GLY A 36 -14.70 14.21 8.58
C GLY A 36 -14.87 15.20 9.74
N ASP A 37 -14.32 14.92 10.92
CA ASP A 37 -14.34 15.87 12.03
C ASP A 37 -13.41 17.06 11.76
N ILE A 38 -13.79 18.21 12.31
CA ILE A 38 -12.94 19.40 12.32
C ILE A 38 -11.76 19.19 13.30
N CYS A 39 -10.56 19.47 12.80
CA CYS A 39 -9.30 19.37 13.53
C CYS A 39 -8.50 20.67 13.43
N ASN A 40 -7.52 20.81 14.32
CA ASN A 40 -6.56 21.90 14.32
C ASN A 40 -5.28 21.45 15.05
N GLU A 41 -4.34 22.38 15.24
CA GLU A 41 -3.04 22.09 15.86
C GLU A 41 -3.16 21.42 17.23
N ALA A 42 -4.20 21.74 18.02
CA ALA A 42 -4.41 21.13 19.34
C ALA A 42 -5.32 19.88 19.28
N SER A 43 -6.31 19.88 18.38
CA SER A 43 -7.34 18.85 18.25
C SER A 43 -6.95 17.83 17.19
N LEU A 44 -6.21 16.80 17.61
CA LEU A 44 -5.64 15.82 16.69
C LEU A 44 -6.64 14.78 16.18
N CYS A 45 -6.45 14.39 14.93
CA CYS A 45 -7.09 13.22 14.31
C CYS A 45 -6.56 11.91 14.87
N ASP A 46 -7.31 10.82 14.68
CA ASP A 46 -6.98 9.49 15.19
C ASP A 46 -5.79 8.86 14.45
N PRO A 47 -4.59 8.82 15.06
CA PRO A 47 -3.39 8.31 14.40
C PRO A 47 -3.43 6.78 14.30
N HIS A 48 -4.15 6.09 15.19
CA HIS A 48 -4.29 4.63 15.11
C HIS A 48 -5.19 4.20 13.96
N LYS A 49 -6.02 5.11 13.44
CA LYS A 49 -6.76 4.93 12.18
C LYS A 49 -6.03 5.50 10.96
N GLY A 50 -4.83 6.04 11.15
CA GLY A 50 -4.06 6.67 10.08
C GLY A 50 -4.73 7.93 9.54
N LEU A 51 -5.50 8.66 10.36
CA LEU A 51 -6.07 9.94 9.96
C LEU A 51 -5.05 11.08 10.17
N TYR A 52 -5.03 12.04 9.26
CA TYR A 52 -4.28 13.29 9.38
C TYR A 52 -5.22 14.49 9.24
N CYS A 53 -4.81 15.63 9.79
CA CYS A 53 -5.58 16.87 9.63
C CYS A 53 -5.25 17.53 8.30
N ASP A 54 -6.21 17.55 7.37
CA ASP A 54 -6.06 18.23 6.09
C ASP A 54 -6.51 19.70 6.18
N TYR A 55 -5.54 20.61 6.09
CA TYR A 55 -5.76 22.06 6.09
C TYR A 55 -5.93 22.65 4.69
N SER A 56 -5.99 21.82 3.64
CA SER A 56 -6.03 22.27 2.24
C SER A 56 -7.20 23.20 1.91
N ALA A 57 -8.32 23.05 2.62
CA ALA A 57 -9.52 23.87 2.45
C ALA A 57 -9.46 25.22 3.18
N ASP A 58 -8.59 25.38 4.19
CA ASP A 58 -8.49 26.60 5.02
C ASP A 58 -7.35 27.52 4.55
N ARG A 59 -6.96 27.42 3.28
CA ARG A 59 -5.97 28.32 2.69
C ARG A 59 -6.53 29.75 2.63
N PRO A 60 -5.75 30.78 3.01
CA PRO A 60 -4.33 30.74 3.39
C PRO A 60 -4.07 30.73 4.92
N ARG A 61 -5.10 30.53 5.75
CA ARG A 61 -5.01 30.68 7.21
C ARG A 61 -4.40 29.47 7.88
N TYR A 62 -4.75 28.27 7.44
CA TYR A 62 -4.26 26.99 7.99
C TYR A 62 -4.46 26.87 9.52
N GLU A 63 -5.54 27.45 10.03
CA GLU A 63 -5.93 27.40 11.44
C GLU A 63 -6.76 26.14 11.73
N THR A 64 -7.56 25.70 10.74
CA THR A 64 -8.52 24.60 10.88
C THR A 64 -8.46 23.66 9.68
N GLY A 65 -8.63 22.36 9.91
CA GLY A 65 -8.67 21.35 8.87
C GLY A 65 -9.78 20.33 9.11
N VAL A 66 -9.81 19.31 8.25
CA VAL A 66 -10.72 18.17 8.36
C VAL A 66 -9.90 16.89 8.44
N CYS A 67 -10.25 15.99 9.35
CA CYS A 67 -9.57 14.70 9.47
C CYS A 67 -9.84 13.83 8.24
N ALA A 68 -8.78 13.50 7.50
CA ALA A 68 -8.84 12.71 6.29
C ALA A 68 -7.84 11.55 6.33
N TYR A 69 -8.04 10.56 5.47
CA TYR A 69 -7.02 9.55 5.21
C TYR A 69 -5.97 10.10 4.25
N PRO A 70 -4.67 9.89 4.51
CA PRO A 70 -3.62 10.27 3.58
C PRO A 70 -3.98 9.76 2.19
N ILE A 71 -4.11 10.69 1.24
CA ILE A 71 -4.23 10.30 -0.16
C ILE A 71 -2.88 9.69 -0.52
N ALA A 72 -2.85 8.36 -0.65
CA ALA A 72 -1.62 7.69 -1.01
C ALA A 72 -1.14 8.22 -2.36
N VAL A 73 0.18 8.32 -2.50
CA VAL A 73 0.82 8.83 -3.71
C VAL A 73 0.35 7.98 -4.90
N GLY A 74 -0.09 8.65 -5.96
CA GLY A 74 -0.37 7.98 -7.23
C GLY A 74 0.90 7.38 -7.84
N CYS A 75 0.75 6.61 -8.90
CA CYS A 75 1.86 6.05 -9.66
C CYS A 75 1.98 6.81 -10.97
N GLU A 76 3.20 7.02 -11.45
CA GLU A 76 3.44 7.50 -12.81
C GLU A 76 4.11 6.39 -13.62
N ILE A 77 3.50 5.97 -14.72
CA ILE A 77 4.11 5.06 -15.68
C ILE A 77 3.89 5.59 -17.08
N ASN A 78 4.97 5.67 -17.87
CA ASN A 78 4.96 6.24 -19.22
C ASN A 78 4.32 7.64 -19.29
N ARG A 79 4.57 8.49 -18.28
CA ARG A 79 3.98 9.85 -18.14
C ARG A 79 2.47 9.88 -17.87
N VAL A 80 1.84 8.73 -17.70
CA VAL A 80 0.43 8.64 -17.31
C VAL A 80 0.36 8.51 -15.79
N HIS A 81 -0.45 9.38 -15.18
CA HIS A 81 -0.67 9.40 -13.74
C HIS A 81 -1.86 8.51 -13.38
N TYR A 82 -1.62 7.57 -12.47
CA TYR A 82 -2.61 6.66 -11.92
C TYR A 82 -2.85 6.99 -10.45
N HIS A 83 -4.10 7.27 -10.08
CA HIS A 83 -4.50 7.41 -8.68
C HIS A 83 -4.20 6.14 -7.87
N ASN A 84 -3.93 6.31 -6.58
CA ASN A 84 -3.82 5.19 -5.66
C ASN A 84 -5.10 4.34 -5.68
N GLY A 85 -4.94 3.03 -5.80
CA GLY A 85 -6.03 2.06 -5.97
C GLY A 85 -6.50 1.87 -7.41
N GLN A 86 -5.96 2.61 -8.38
CA GLN A 86 -6.36 2.47 -9.78
C GLN A 86 -5.78 1.19 -10.40
N VAL A 87 -6.67 0.39 -11.00
CA VAL A 87 -6.31 -0.78 -11.80
C VAL A 87 -6.20 -0.37 -13.26
N PHE A 88 -5.17 -0.83 -13.95
CA PHE A 88 -4.96 -0.61 -15.37
C PHE A 88 -4.34 -1.82 -16.05
N GLN A 89 -4.50 -1.94 -17.36
CA GLN A 89 -4.05 -3.08 -18.15
C GLN A 89 -3.08 -2.59 -19.24
N PRO A 90 -1.77 -2.45 -18.93
CA PRO A 90 -0.80 -1.98 -19.90
C PRO A 90 -0.55 -3.01 -21.02
N HIS A 91 -0.88 -4.28 -20.77
CA HIS A 91 -0.77 -5.36 -21.74
C HIS A 91 -1.91 -6.37 -21.56
N PRO A 92 -2.41 -7.02 -22.63
CA PRO A 92 -3.48 -8.01 -22.53
C PRO A 92 -3.22 -9.15 -21.54
N LEU A 93 -1.95 -9.48 -21.30
CA LEU A 93 -1.53 -10.57 -20.39
C LEU A 93 -1.45 -10.17 -18.91
N PHE A 94 -1.50 -8.89 -18.56
CA PHE A 94 -1.21 -8.42 -17.20
C PHE A 94 -2.20 -7.34 -16.74
N SER A 95 -2.74 -7.50 -15.53
CA SER A 95 -3.47 -6.46 -14.82
C SER A 95 -2.60 -5.88 -13.71
N CYS A 96 -2.46 -4.55 -13.71
CA CYS A 96 -1.62 -3.82 -12.77
C CYS A 96 -2.48 -2.95 -11.84
N LEU A 97 -2.05 -2.82 -10.59
CA LEU A 97 -2.67 -2.00 -9.55
C LEU A 97 -1.63 -1.02 -9.02
N CYS A 98 -1.99 0.27 -8.98
CA CYS A 98 -1.21 1.28 -8.27
C CYS A 98 -1.59 1.30 -6.79
N VAL A 99 -0.61 1.12 -5.89
CA VAL A 99 -0.79 1.27 -4.45
C VAL A 99 0.37 2.06 -3.86
N SER A 100 0.10 3.25 -3.33
CA SER A 100 1.05 4.09 -2.61
C SER A 100 2.38 4.33 -3.36
N GLY A 101 2.29 4.65 -4.65
CA GLY A 101 3.45 4.88 -5.52
C GLY A 101 4.12 3.60 -6.05
N VAL A 102 3.64 2.42 -5.68
CA VAL A 102 4.14 1.12 -6.15
C VAL A 102 3.15 0.50 -7.13
N ILE A 103 3.68 -0.09 -8.21
CA ILE A 103 2.88 -0.79 -9.21
C ILE A 103 3.07 -2.30 -9.02
N GLY A 104 1.98 -3.01 -8.74
CA GLY A 104 1.94 -4.47 -8.69
C GLY A 104 1.17 -5.02 -9.89
N CYS A 105 1.78 -5.91 -10.68
CA CYS A 105 1.13 -6.54 -11.83
C CYS A 105 0.92 -8.04 -11.61
N THR A 106 -0.24 -8.54 -12.03
CA THR A 106 -0.63 -9.96 -11.96
C THR A 106 -0.96 -10.47 -13.36
N PRO A 107 -0.53 -11.70 -13.72
CA PRO A 107 -0.88 -12.29 -15.00
C PRO A 107 -2.37 -12.63 -15.03
N LEU A 108 -3.05 -12.24 -16.10
CA LEU A 108 -4.48 -12.54 -16.34
C LEU A 108 -4.71 -13.95 -16.88
N PHE A 109 -3.65 -14.62 -17.31
CA PHE A 109 -3.70 -15.98 -17.80
C PHE A 109 -3.19 -16.93 -16.71
N ARG A 110 -3.92 -18.02 -16.46
CA ARG A 110 -3.34 -19.16 -15.75
C ARG A 110 -2.30 -19.77 -16.68
N PRO A 111 -1.00 -19.77 -16.35
CA PRO A 111 -0.05 -20.56 -17.11
C PRO A 111 -0.56 -22.00 -17.04
N LYS A 112 -0.96 -22.55 -18.19
CA LYS A 112 -1.16 -23.98 -18.29
C LYS A 112 0.22 -24.54 -17.98
N LEU A 113 0.38 -25.22 -16.83
CA LEU A 113 1.61 -25.95 -16.54
C LEU A 113 1.86 -26.76 -17.81
N ALA A 114 2.95 -26.47 -18.51
CA ALA A 114 3.32 -27.26 -19.67
C ALA A 114 3.55 -28.65 -19.10
N GLY A 115 2.55 -29.53 -19.27
CA GLY A 115 2.67 -30.94 -18.95
C GLY A 115 3.94 -31.38 -19.64
N SER A 116 4.87 -31.89 -18.84
CA SER A 116 6.14 -32.38 -19.33
C SER A 116 5.83 -33.31 -20.50
N HIS A 117 6.18 -32.90 -21.72
CA HIS A 117 6.15 -33.79 -22.87
C HIS A 117 7.27 -34.81 -22.65
N CYS A 118 7.00 -35.82 -21.84
CA CYS A 118 7.67 -37.09 -21.96
C CYS A 118 7.09 -37.73 -23.21
N SER A 119 7.77 -37.53 -24.34
CA SER A 119 7.50 -38.29 -25.55
C SER A 119 7.69 -39.76 -25.21
N GLY A 120 6.59 -40.50 -25.14
CA GLY A 120 6.62 -41.95 -25.08
C GLY A 120 7.26 -42.45 -26.38
N ALA A 121 8.48 -42.96 -26.29
CA ALA A 121 9.07 -43.76 -27.35
C ALA A 121 8.33 -45.09 -27.39
N THR A 122 7.71 -45.38 -28.52
CA THR A 122 7.13 -46.68 -28.87
C THR A 122 8.22 -47.73 -28.95
N ASP A 123 7.95 -48.87 -28.31
CA ASP A 123 8.56 -50.20 -28.44
C ASP A 123 10.06 -50.41 -28.15
N GLY A 124 10.33 -51.23 -27.11
CA GLY A 124 11.53 -52.07 -27.05
C GLY A 124 12.42 -51.97 -25.80
N LYS A 125 11.99 -52.58 -24.69
CA LYS A 125 12.82 -53.15 -23.60
C LYS A 125 13.72 -52.19 -22.76
N LYS A 126 13.11 -51.76 -21.64
CA LYS A 126 13.63 -51.18 -20.36
C LYS A 126 15.16 -51.00 -20.21
N SER A 127 15.61 -49.76 -20.38
CA SER A 127 16.80 -49.22 -19.71
C SER A 127 16.37 -48.15 -18.71
N ASP A 128 16.81 -48.33 -17.46
CA ASP A 128 16.45 -47.49 -16.31
C ASP A 128 17.15 -46.13 -16.42
N ARG A 129 16.40 -45.08 -16.77
CA ARG A 129 16.90 -43.71 -16.91
C ARG A 129 16.31 -42.82 -15.81
N SER A 130 16.67 -43.08 -14.57
CA SER A 130 16.32 -42.22 -13.43
C SER A 130 17.34 -41.09 -13.26
N ASN A 131 17.31 -40.09 -14.15
CA ASN A 131 17.72 -38.73 -13.80
C ASN A 131 17.19 -37.73 -14.83
N CYS A 132 15.90 -37.41 -14.74
CA CYS A 132 15.37 -36.19 -15.33
C CYS A 132 15.56 -35.08 -14.30
N GLY A 133 16.58 -34.25 -14.51
CA GLY A 133 17.14 -33.33 -13.52
C GLY A 133 16.15 -32.34 -12.92
N LEU A 134 16.08 -32.38 -11.59
CA LEU A 134 15.49 -31.36 -10.73
C LEU A 134 16.40 -30.11 -10.71
N ARG A 135 16.50 -29.34 -11.80
CA ARG A 135 17.33 -28.11 -11.75
C ARG A 135 17.01 -26.98 -12.73
N GLN A 136 15.74 -26.76 -13.09
CA GLN A 136 15.37 -25.61 -13.93
C GLN A 136 14.24 -24.72 -13.41
N SER A 137 13.63 -25.02 -12.24
CA SER A 137 12.50 -24.21 -11.77
C SER A 137 12.89 -22.92 -11.03
N GLN A 138 14.04 -22.86 -10.34
CA GLN A 138 14.42 -21.66 -9.57
C GLN A 138 15.12 -20.57 -10.39
N GLN A 139 15.75 -20.88 -11.52
CA GLN A 139 16.51 -19.87 -12.28
C GLN A 139 15.62 -18.97 -13.16
N GLN A 140 14.45 -19.42 -13.63
CA GLN A 140 13.57 -18.57 -14.44
C GLN A 140 12.72 -17.58 -13.63
N LEU A 141 12.47 -17.84 -12.34
CA LEU A 141 11.83 -16.86 -11.45
C LEU A 141 12.78 -15.71 -11.06
N SER A 142 14.10 -15.92 -11.19
CA SER A 142 15.12 -14.94 -10.80
C SER A 142 15.56 -13.99 -11.94
N THR A 143 15.55 -14.47 -13.18
CA THR A 143 16.10 -13.67 -14.29
C THR A 143 15.13 -12.62 -14.84
N SER A 144 13.85 -12.65 -14.47
CA SER A 144 12.88 -11.65 -14.94
C SER A 144 12.77 -10.39 -14.07
N TYR A 145 13.45 -10.30 -12.92
CA TYR A 145 13.45 -9.10 -12.06
C TYR A 145 14.66 -8.16 -12.28
N LYS A 146 15.56 -8.48 -13.20
CA LYS A 146 16.68 -7.59 -13.57
C LYS A 146 16.55 -7.19 -15.03
N THR A 147 15.86 -6.09 -15.31
CA THR A 147 16.34 -4.97 -16.14
C THR A 147 15.34 -3.81 -16.03
N MET A 148 15.66 -2.79 -15.25
CA MET A 148 15.17 -1.42 -15.50
C MET A 148 16.38 -0.63 -15.98
N PRO A 149 16.39 -0.07 -17.20
CA PRO A 149 17.46 0.83 -17.60
C PRO A 149 17.38 2.08 -16.72
N GLY A 150 18.52 2.42 -16.10
CA GLY A 150 18.67 3.61 -15.27
C GLY A 150 18.35 4.87 -16.06
N ALA A 151 17.59 5.76 -15.43
CA ALA A 151 17.41 7.11 -15.92
C ALA A 151 18.76 7.83 -15.90
N GLN A 152 19.31 8.08 -17.08
CA GLN A 152 20.28 9.14 -17.33
C GLN A 152 19.53 10.29 -18.02
N LYS A 153 19.25 11.37 -17.30
CA LYS A 153 19.72 12.73 -17.61
C LYS A 153 19.29 13.72 -16.54
#